data_AF-A0A6B0U3P0-F1
#
_entry.id   AF-A0A6B0U3P0-F1
#
_cell.length_a   1.000
_cell.length_b   1.000
_cell.length_c   1.000
_cell.angle_alpha   90.00
_cell.angle_beta   90.00
_cell.angle_gamma   90.00
#
_symmetry.space_group_name_H-M   'P 1'
#
loop_
_entity.id
_entity.type
_entity.pdbx_description
1 polymer ?
#
loop_
_entity_poly.entity_id
_entity_poly.type
_entity_poly.pdbx_seq_one_letter_code
_entity_poly.pdbx_strand_id
1 'polypeptide(L)'
;MPPRSSVLVLAGTNGTTCGEALLKGRVSWLLGKRVDFARSIMTLQEGRTMARIMNFGNKPQHLTKGTAIAHAEDFSGLTEEPCN
;
A
#
# COMPACT_ATOMS: atom_id res chain seq x y z
N MET A 1 -3.04 -4.66 -14.04
CA MET A 1 -2.28 -5.75 -13.41
C MET A 1 -2.59 -7.07 -14.09
N PRO A 2 -1.59 -7.78 -14.60
CA PRO A 2 -1.75 -9.14 -15.13
C PRO A 2 -2.29 -10.13 -14.07
N PRO A 3 -2.89 -11.26 -14.49
CA PRO A 3 -3.17 -12.39 -13.60
C PRO A 3 -1.88 -12.94 -12.97
N ARG A 4 -1.99 -13.48 -11.75
CA ARG A 4 -0.90 -14.18 -11.05
C ARG A 4 0.44 -13.42 -11.01
N SER A 5 0.37 -12.10 -10.89
CA SER A 5 1.55 -11.23 -10.92
C SER A 5 1.57 -10.24 -9.77
N SER A 6 2.70 -9.59 -9.57
CA SER A 6 2.82 -8.42 -8.70
C SER A 6 3.31 -7.21 -9.46
N VAL A 7 2.89 -6.02 -9.03
CA VAL A 7 3.42 -4.75 -9.54
C VAL A 7 3.80 -3.86 -8.36
N LEU A 8 4.74 -2.95 -8.58
CA LEU A 8 5.00 -1.85 -7.68
C LEU A 8 4.19 -0.63 -8.15
N VAL A 9 3.55 0.05 -7.22
CA VAL A 9 2.82 1.30 -7.48
C VAL A 9 3.23 2.37 -6.49
N LEU A 10 3.24 3.62 -6.96
CA LEU A 10 3.32 4.74 -6.05
C LEU A 10 1.96 4.92 -5.36
N ALA A 11 1.95 4.80 -4.04
CA ALA A 11 0.78 5.05 -3.20
C ALA A 11 0.97 6.36 -2.44
N GLY A 12 -0.12 7.12 -2.32
CA GLY A 12 -0.18 8.32 -1.48
C GLY A 12 -1.16 8.10 -0.31
N THR A 13 -0.89 8.76 0.81
CA THR A 13 -1.77 8.82 1.99
C THR A 13 -2.58 10.11 1.97
N ASN A 14 -3.75 10.11 2.63
CA ASN A 14 -4.60 11.31 2.71
C ASN A 14 -4.07 12.40 3.67
N GLY A 15 -3.03 12.09 4.45
CA GLY A 15 -2.34 13.06 5.31
C GLY A 15 -0.85 13.14 4.95
N THR A 16 -0.24 14.29 5.23
CA THR A 16 1.22 14.50 5.24
C THR A 16 1.82 13.78 6.44
N THR A 17 1.92 12.46 6.31
CA THR A 17 2.67 11.63 7.26
C THR A 17 4.06 11.40 6.70
N CYS A 18 5.02 11.47 7.60
CA CYS A 18 6.41 11.56 7.28
C CYS A 18 7.11 10.76 8.38
N GLY A 19 7.81 9.68 8.00
CA GLY A 19 8.24 8.65 8.94
C GLY A 19 7.73 7.25 8.58
N GLU A 20 7.81 6.31 9.51
CA GLU A 20 7.40 4.94 9.27
C GLU A 20 5.91 4.72 9.47
N ALA A 21 5.31 3.95 8.56
CA ALA A 21 3.93 3.52 8.66
C ALA A 21 3.81 2.01 8.44
N LEU A 22 2.92 1.40 9.22
CA LEU A 22 2.47 0.05 9.00
C LEU A 22 1.33 0.10 7.98
N LEU A 23 1.59 -0.47 6.80
CA LEU A 23 0.59 -0.60 5.74
C LEU A 23 -0.10 -1.96 5.82
N LYS A 24 -1.43 -1.95 5.79
CA LYS A 24 -2.28 -3.15 5.80
C LYS A 24 -3.25 -3.12 4.63
N GLY A 25 -3.25 -4.19 3.83
CA GLY A 25 -4.17 -4.34 2.72
C GLY A 25 -5.64 -4.36 3.14
N ARG A 26 -6.52 -3.93 2.24
CA ARG A 26 -7.96 -4.07 2.44
C ARG A 26 -8.42 -5.50 2.19
N VAL A 27 -8.88 -6.17 3.24
CA VAL A 27 -9.38 -7.57 3.16
C VAL A 27 -10.48 -7.74 2.10
N SER A 28 -11.34 -6.72 1.90
CA SER A 28 -12.38 -6.75 0.87
C SER A 28 -11.84 -6.88 -0.56
N TRP A 29 -10.63 -6.37 -0.83
CA TRP A 29 -9.96 -6.55 -2.12
C TRP A 29 -9.42 -7.96 -2.31
N LEU A 30 -8.86 -8.54 -1.24
CA LEU A 30 -8.40 -9.92 -1.27
C LEU A 30 -9.57 -10.86 -1.56
N LEU A 31 -10.69 -10.70 -0.84
CA LEU A 31 -11.85 -11.57 -0.99
C LEU A 31 -12.61 -11.33 -2.30
N GLY A 32 -12.84 -10.07 -2.68
CA GLY A 32 -13.67 -9.72 -3.83
C GLY A 32 -12.95 -9.69 -5.17
N LYS A 33 -11.67 -9.30 -5.18
CA LYS A 33 -10.88 -9.13 -6.42
C LYS A 33 -9.70 -10.10 -6.54
N ARG A 34 -9.41 -10.87 -5.48
CA ARG A 34 -8.19 -11.67 -5.36
C ARG A 34 -6.93 -10.80 -5.53
N VAL A 35 -7.00 -9.57 -5.04
CA VAL A 35 -5.88 -8.62 -5.04
C VAL A 35 -5.50 -8.32 -3.61
N ASP A 36 -4.22 -8.40 -3.30
CA ASP A 36 -3.71 -8.11 -1.98
C ASP A 36 -2.59 -7.07 -2.00
N PHE A 37 -2.45 -6.40 -0.88
CA PHE A 37 -1.35 -5.51 -0.57
C PHE A 37 -0.50 -6.18 0.50
N ALA A 38 0.80 -6.36 0.22
CA ALA A 38 1.69 -6.98 1.18
C ALA A 38 1.77 -6.13 2.47
N ARG A 39 1.42 -6.72 3.63
CA ARG A 39 1.61 -6.03 4.91
C ARG A 39 3.08 -5.71 5.12
N SER A 40 3.39 -4.45 5.39
CA SER A 40 4.77 -3.97 5.45
C SER A 40 4.90 -2.74 6.31
N ILE A 41 6.05 -2.59 6.96
CA ILE A 41 6.52 -1.30 7.47
C ILE A 41 7.17 -0.58 6.29
N MET A 42 6.78 0.66 6.04
CA MET A 42 7.34 1.48 4.96
C MET A 42 7.60 2.89 5.44
N THR A 43 8.71 3.46 4.96
CA THR A 43 8.96 4.89 5.09
C THR A 43 8.04 5.66 4.14
N LEU A 44 7.34 6.66 4.68
CA LEU A 44 6.58 7.64 3.93
C LEU A 44 7.45 8.88 3.75
N GLN A 45 7.63 9.29 2.49
CA GLN A 45 8.23 10.57 2.12
C GLN A 45 7.14 11.46 1.54
N GLU A 46 6.87 12.60 2.19
CA GLU A 46 5.77 13.50 1.81
C GLU A 46 4.40 12.78 1.67
N GLY A 47 4.12 11.81 2.57
CA GLY A 47 2.91 10.99 2.50
C GLY A 47 2.87 10.02 1.32
N ARG A 48 4.02 9.68 0.71
CA ARG A 48 4.10 8.76 -0.43
C ARG A 48 5.06 7.61 -0.17
N THR A 49 4.78 6.47 -0.79
CA THR A 49 5.65 5.30 -0.73
C THR A 49 5.42 4.33 -1.90
N MET A 50 6.36 3.42 -2.12
CA MET A 50 6.28 2.40 -3.15
C MET A 50 5.68 1.11 -2.58
N ALA A 51 4.48 0.79 -3.03
CA ALA A 51 3.70 -0.35 -2.56
C ALA A 51 3.74 -1.52 -3.53
N ARG A 52 3.86 -2.74 -3.01
CA ARG A 52 3.70 -3.97 -3.81
C ARG A 52 2.26 -4.49 -3.72
N ILE A 53 1.62 -4.59 -4.87
CA ILE A 53 0.28 -5.16 -5.02
C ILE A 53 0.38 -6.47 -5.79
N MET A 54 -0.33 -7.50 -5.33
CA MET A 54 -0.36 -8.84 -5.90
C MET A 54 -1.75 -9.16 -6.42
N ASN A 55 -1.86 -9.62 -7.67
CA ASN A 55 -3.09 -10.18 -8.22
C ASN A 55 -3.00 -11.70 -8.20
N PHE A 56 -3.71 -12.33 -7.26
CA PHE A 56 -3.86 -13.78 -7.15
C PHE A 56 -5.00 -14.33 -8.02
N GLY A 57 -5.75 -13.46 -8.71
CA GLY A 57 -6.78 -13.86 -9.65
C GLY A 57 -6.23 -14.44 -10.95
N ASN A 58 -7.11 -15.13 -11.66
CA ASN A 58 -6.86 -15.64 -13.02
C ASN A 58 -7.25 -14.63 -14.11
N LYS A 59 -7.73 -13.44 -13.72
CA LYS A 59 -8.14 -12.37 -14.64
C LYS A 59 -7.31 -11.12 -14.40
N PRO A 60 -7.09 -10.28 -15.42
CA PRO A 60 -6.47 -8.97 -15.24
C PRO A 60 -7.28 -8.11 -14.26
N GLN A 61 -6.58 -7.27 -13.50
CA GLN A 61 -7.19 -6.32 -12.57
C GLN A 61 -6.76 -4.90 -12.94
N HIS A 62 -7.72 -3.99 -12.99
CA HIS A 62 -7.47 -2.58 -13.28
C HIS A 62 -7.33 -1.81 -11.96
N LEU A 63 -6.20 -1.13 -11.79
CA LEU A 63 -5.99 -0.18 -10.71
C LEU A 63 -6.23 1.22 -11.25
N THR A 64 -7.15 1.96 -10.65
CA THR A 64 -7.43 3.34 -11.02
C THR A 64 -6.73 4.28 -10.05
N LYS A 65 -6.19 5.38 -10.54
CA LYS A 65 -5.60 6.43 -9.68
C LYS A 65 -6.62 6.88 -8.63
N GLY A 66 -6.17 7.06 -7.39
CA GLY A 66 -7.02 7.43 -6.25
C GLY A 66 -7.76 6.27 -5.60
N THR A 67 -7.61 5.04 -6.09
CA THR A 67 -8.19 3.88 -5.44
C THR A 67 -7.54 3.63 -4.08
N ALA A 68 -8.33 3.59 -3.01
CA ALA A 68 -7.85 3.21 -1.68
C ALA A 68 -7.55 1.69 -1.63
N ILE A 69 -6.27 1.35 -1.54
CA ILE A 69 -5.74 -0.03 -1.59
C ILE A 69 -5.33 -0.59 -0.23
N ALA A 70 -5.01 0.28 0.74
CA ALA A 70 -4.50 -0.10 2.05
C ALA A 70 -4.90 0.94 3.11
N HIS A 71 -4.77 0.54 4.35
CA HIS A 71 -4.78 1.41 5.52
C HIS A 71 -3.34 1.64 5.97
N ALA A 72 -3.01 2.89 6.32
CA ALA A 72 -1.75 3.26 6.92
C ALA A 72 -1.99 3.59 8.39
N GLU A 73 -1.20 3.00 9.26
CA GLU A 73 -1.15 3.30 10.70
C GLU A 73 0.26 3.79 11.02
N ASP A 74 0.38 4.82 11.85
CA ASP A 74 1.68 5.28 12.32
C ASP A 74 2.41 4.15 13.03
N PHE A 75 3.69 3.97 12.68
CA PHE A 75 4.53 2.93 13.26
C PHE A 75 5.68 3.59 14.01
N SER A 76 5.45 3.94 15.28
CA SER A 76 6.45 4.57 16.16
C SER A 76 7.50 3.60 16.71
N GLY A 77 7.70 2.46 16.05
CA GLY A 77 8.48 1.35 16.59
C GLY A 77 9.99 1.43 16.37
N LEU A 78 10.49 2.24 15.42
CA LEU A 78 11.90 2.16 15.01
C LEU A 78 12.64 3.48 14.75
N THR A 79 12.00 4.65 14.60
CA THR A 79 12.73 5.93 14.44
C THR A 79 11.95 7.16 14.91
N GLU A 80 12.58 7.95 15.80
CA GLU A 80 12.20 9.33 16.15
C GLU A 80 12.95 10.36 15.29
N GLU A 81 13.09 10.14 13.98
CA GLU A 81 13.61 11.21 13.11
C GLU A 81 12.44 12.01 12.53
N PRO A 82 12.19 13.24 13.02
CA PRO A 82 11.19 14.10 12.42
C PRO A 82 11.62 14.47 11.00
N CYS A 83 10.64 14.54 10.09
CA CYS A 83 10.88 15.15 8.79
C CYS A 83 11.27 16.62 8.96
N ASN A 84 12.48 16.97 8.50
CA ASN A 84 12.91 18.36 8.32
C ASN A 84 12.15 19.02 7.16
#